data_AF-A0A932WUF5-F1
#
_entry.id   AF-A0A932WUF5-F1
#
_cell.length_a   1.000
_cell.length_b   1.000
_cell.length_c   1.000
_cell.angle_alpha   90.00
_cell.angle_beta   90.00
_cell.angle_gamma   90.00
#
_symmetry.space_group_name_H-M   'P 1'
#
loop_
_entity.id
_entity.type
_entity.pdbx_description
1 polymer ?
#
loop_
_entity_poly.entity_id
_entity_poly.type
_entity_poly.pdbx_seq_one_letter_code
_entity_poly.pdbx_strand_id
1 'polypeptide(L)'
;MRKLTSVLAGFTAVAGFAAFAAEPATSPTPRPVPLTRPEMKQLLEDMKGRTPRIPLPELTDEDKEKLGERGQGYESRLRYHYMPAGDGRGGFGFGGGGGGRGGAGGGRGGAAGGRAGGGVDFTRNADPAMTLDYPLKTMLFWIVSRTNNCQYCLGHQEWKLSAAGLTEEQIAALDSDWLLYTPAQQEAFAYARKITYEPHKIGDADIAALRKHYSDNQILEMTLSVAGNNSINRWKEGVGVPQSSGNTFGRRNSEGAAAERPHSDTFVTPTPEKYEKAVTKVAPLQTDTKSGSPTRLAVNSRPALEARGTVEAMLEKCRQRPSRLPLLSDGEARAVVADAWPEGPLPNWVRLVAVFPSEVKRMTQTIKSAEEKGDLKPVLKAQVSWIIARQDRAWYATGLAQKRLRELGQTDDQIYALDGDWKEFSPAERSLFTVARKLASTPVVLTDVDVNEALKQTGPRDVVQLISYVTSRASFDRVTEAAGLPLDH
;
A
#
# COMPACT_ATOMS: atom_id res chain seq x y z
N MET A 1 -66.55 -27.06 -32.20
CA MET A 1 -67.22 -26.09 -31.30
C MET A 1 -66.74 -26.30 -29.87
N ARG A 2 -65.72 -25.56 -29.44
CA ARG A 2 -65.33 -25.41 -28.02
C ARG A 2 -64.68 -24.03 -27.87
N LYS A 3 -65.06 -23.36 -26.78
CA LYS A 3 -65.06 -21.91 -26.56
C LYS A 3 -63.64 -21.30 -26.51
N LEU A 4 -63.45 -20.20 -27.24
CA LEU A 4 -62.33 -19.26 -27.07
C LEU A 4 -62.78 -18.15 -26.13
N THR A 5 -62.11 -18.00 -24.99
CA THR A 5 -62.27 -16.87 -24.08
C THR A 5 -61.20 -15.84 -24.39
N SER A 6 -61.61 -14.72 -24.99
CA SER A 6 -60.79 -13.53 -25.22
C SER A 6 -60.88 -12.61 -24.02
N VAL A 7 -59.76 -12.36 -23.33
CA VAL A 7 -59.64 -11.31 -22.31
C VAL A 7 -58.82 -10.17 -22.88
N LEU A 8 -59.45 -8.99 -22.85
CA LEU A 8 -58.97 -7.70 -23.32
C LEU A 8 -57.84 -7.20 -22.39
N ALA A 9 -56.61 -7.07 -22.90
CA ALA A 9 -55.51 -6.43 -22.17
C ALA A 9 -55.47 -4.94 -22.54
N GLY A 10 -55.85 -4.08 -21.60
CA GLY A 10 -55.69 -2.63 -21.71
C GLY A 10 -54.24 -2.22 -21.54
N PHE A 11 -53.74 -1.44 -22.50
CA PHE A 11 -52.47 -0.72 -22.42
C PHE A 11 -52.55 0.37 -21.35
N THR A 12 -51.62 0.36 -20.40
CA THR A 12 -51.25 1.56 -19.63
C THR A 12 -49.73 1.61 -19.56
N ALA A 13 -49.15 2.53 -20.31
CA ALA A 13 -47.73 2.82 -20.29
C ALA A 13 -47.40 3.56 -18.98
N VAL A 14 -46.56 2.95 -18.15
CA VAL A 14 -45.90 3.64 -17.04
C VAL A 14 -44.41 3.70 -17.37
N ALA A 15 -43.97 4.88 -17.80
CA ALA A 15 -42.56 5.21 -17.90
C ALA A 15 -41.99 5.35 -16.48
N GLY A 16 -41.39 4.27 -15.98
CA GLY A 16 -40.60 4.28 -14.75
C GLY A 16 -39.12 4.39 -15.09
N PHE A 17 -38.54 5.58 -14.97
CA PHE A 17 -37.10 5.74 -14.81
C PHE A 17 -36.70 5.11 -13.47
N ALA A 18 -36.23 3.86 -13.50
CA ALA A 18 -35.55 3.26 -12.36
C ALA A 18 -34.13 3.82 -12.34
N ALA A 19 -33.89 4.81 -11.47
CA ALA A 19 -32.56 5.14 -11.02
C ALA A 19 -31.96 3.88 -10.38
N PHE A 20 -30.95 3.29 -11.02
CA PHE A 20 -30.12 2.27 -10.38
C PHE A 20 -29.29 2.94 -9.28
N ALA A 21 -29.90 3.11 -8.11
CA ALA A 21 -29.14 3.22 -6.87
C ALA A 21 -28.51 1.84 -6.65
N ALA A 22 -27.23 1.68 -6.99
CA ALA A 22 -26.48 0.49 -6.65
C ALA A 22 -26.51 0.31 -5.13
N GLU A 23 -27.03 -0.82 -4.64
CA GLU A 23 -26.94 -1.17 -3.22
C GLU A 23 -25.46 -1.18 -2.80
N PRO A 24 -25.09 -0.52 -1.68
CA PRO A 24 -23.72 -0.52 -1.21
C PRO A 24 -23.30 -1.95 -0.84
N ALA A 25 -22.11 -2.38 -1.25
CA ALA A 25 -21.57 -3.69 -0.93
C ALA A 25 -21.60 -3.95 0.59
N THR A 26 -22.23 -5.05 1.00
CA THR A 26 -22.74 -5.28 2.38
C THR A 26 -21.94 -6.27 3.21
N SER A 27 -20.82 -6.81 2.70
CA SER A 27 -20.14 -7.94 3.37
C SER A 27 -19.46 -7.50 4.68
N PRO A 28 -19.90 -8.00 5.86
CA PRO A 28 -19.21 -7.76 7.12
C PRO A 28 -17.96 -8.62 7.27
N THR A 29 -17.74 -9.58 6.36
CA THR A 29 -16.58 -10.46 6.37
C THR A 29 -15.48 -9.93 5.45
N PRO A 30 -14.22 -9.91 5.93
CA PRO A 30 -13.06 -9.68 5.08
C PRO A 30 -13.01 -10.60 3.86
N ARG A 31 -12.39 -10.14 2.77
CA ARG A 31 -12.18 -10.98 1.59
C ARG A 31 -11.32 -12.21 1.93
N PRO A 32 -11.61 -13.38 1.32
CA PRO A 32 -10.89 -14.59 1.63
C PRO A 32 -9.42 -14.52 1.18
N VAL A 33 -8.56 -15.20 1.91
CA VAL A 33 -7.17 -15.46 1.50
C VAL A 33 -7.17 -16.76 0.67
N PRO A 34 -6.76 -16.72 -0.61
CA PRO A 34 -6.64 -17.94 -1.41
C PRO A 34 -5.52 -18.82 -0.84
N LEU A 35 -5.74 -20.13 -0.78
CA LEU A 35 -4.74 -21.08 -0.28
C LEU A 35 -3.78 -21.50 -1.39
N THR A 36 -4.30 -21.70 -2.60
CA THR A 36 -3.55 -22.25 -3.74
C THR A 36 -3.42 -21.25 -4.88
N ARG A 37 -2.48 -21.52 -5.81
CA ARG A 37 -2.27 -20.67 -6.99
C ARG A 37 -3.50 -20.59 -7.91
N PRO A 38 -4.24 -21.70 -8.22
CA PRO A 38 -5.48 -21.61 -8.99
C PRO A 38 -6.56 -20.75 -8.32
N GLU A 39 -6.76 -20.91 -7.00
CA GLU A 39 -7.71 -20.06 -6.25
C GLU A 39 -7.30 -18.59 -6.30
N MET A 40 -6.00 -18.30 -6.14
CA MET A 40 -5.47 -16.96 -6.22
C MET A 40 -5.76 -16.36 -7.60
N LYS A 41 -5.41 -17.06 -8.68
CA LYS A 41 -5.66 -16.62 -10.07
C LYS A 41 -7.14 -16.33 -10.32
N GLN A 42 -8.04 -17.17 -9.82
CA GLN A 42 -9.48 -16.93 -9.94
C GLN A 42 -9.90 -15.63 -9.21
N LEU A 43 -9.43 -15.41 -7.98
CA LEU A 43 -9.74 -14.18 -7.24
C LEU A 43 -9.17 -12.92 -7.90
N LEU A 44 -8.03 -13.03 -8.60
CA LEU A 44 -7.49 -11.92 -9.40
C LEU A 44 -8.39 -11.57 -10.59
N GLU A 45 -8.98 -12.59 -11.22
CA GLU A 45 -9.92 -12.43 -12.32
C GLU A 45 -11.24 -11.81 -11.84
N ASP A 46 -11.81 -12.34 -10.75
CA ASP A 46 -13.06 -11.86 -10.15
C ASP A 46 -12.93 -10.39 -9.70
N MET A 47 -11.72 -9.94 -9.32
CA MET A 47 -11.42 -8.57 -8.89
C MET A 47 -11.68 -7.53 -10.00
N LYS A 48 -11.81 -7.93 -11.27
CA LYS A 48 -12.20 -7.03 -12.37
C LYS A 48 -13.62 -6.50 -12.19
N GLY A 49 -14.50 -7.30 -11.59
CA GLY A 49 -15.89 -6.94 -11.29
C GLY A 49 -16.10 -6.29 -9.93
N ARG A 50 -15.05 -5.99 -9.17
CA ARG A 50 -15.19 -5.40 -7.82
C ARG A 50 -15.89 -4.04 -7.89
N THR A 51 -16.95 -3.88 -7.11
CA THR A 51 -17.54 -2.56 -6.85
C THR A 51 -16.57 -1.71 -6.03
N PRO A 52 -16.24 -0.49 -6.49
CA PRO A 52 -15.39 0.40 -5.71
C PRO A 52 -16.03 0.84 -4.39
N ARG A 53 -15.22 1.12 -3.37
CA ARG A 53 -15.73 1.45 -2.02
C ARG A 53 -16.17 2.90 -1.90
N ILE A 54 -15.48 3.81 -2.58
CA ILE A 54 -15.75 5.25 -2.49
C ILE A 54 -16.63 5.65 -3.69
N PRO A 55 -17.81 6.24 -3.47
CA PRO A 55 -18.63 6.78 -4.55
C PRO A 55 -17.91 7.93 -5.24
N LEU A 56 -18.16 8.12 -6.53
CA LEU A 56 -17.63 9.25 -7.31
C LEU A 56 -18.78 10.16 -7.74
N PRO A 57 -18.57 11.49 -7.77
CA PRO A 57 -19.56 12.40 -8.33
C PRO A 57 -19.59 12.26 -9.85
N GLU A 58 -20.74 12.55 -10.46
CA GLU A 58 -20.88 12.74 -11.91
C GLU A 58 -19.86 13.79 -12.41
N LEU A 59 -19.27 13.57 -13.59
CA LEU A 59 -18.31 14.52 -14.16
C LEU A 59 -19.04 15.65 -14.86
N THR A 60 -18.76 16.88 -14.45
CA THR A 60 -19.16 18.09 -15.20
C THR A 60 -18.36 18.21 -16.50
N ASP A 61 -18.78 19.09 -17.42
CA ASP A 61 -18.03 19.30 -18.66
C ASP A 61 -16.65 19.91 -18.42
N GLU A 62 -16.51 20.77 -17.40
CA GLU A 62 -15.22 21.28 -16.94
C GLU A 62 -14.32 20.16 -16.37
N ASP A 63 -14.91 19.20 -15.64
CA ASP A 63 -14.14 18.05 -15.14
C ASP A 63 -13.63 17.17 -16.27
N LYS A 64 -14.47 16.92 -17.29
CA LYS A 64 -14.09 16.14 -18.48
C LYS A 64 -12.95 16.82 -19.22
N GLU A 65 -13.00 18.15 -19.38
CA GLU A 65 -11.94 18.93 -20.00
C GLU A 65 -10.61 18.80 -19.24
N LYS A 66 -10.64 18.98 -17.91
CA LYS A 66 -9.43 18.89 -17.06
C LYS A 66 -8.86 17.47 -16.98
N LEU A 67 -9.73 16.46 -16.91
CA LEU A 67 -9.30 15.06 -16.75
C LEU A 67 -8.86 14.43 -18.08
N GLY A 68 -9.51 14.77 -19.19
CA GLY A 68 -9.34 14.09 -20.47
C GLY A 68 -9.59 12.58 -20.32
N GLU A 69 -8.75 11.75 -20.95
CA GLU A 69 -8.82 10.28 -20.86
C GLU A 69 -8.73 9.74 -19.43
N ARG A 70 -8.07 10.48 -18.51
CA ARG A 70 -7.98 10.08 -17.10
C ARG A 70 -9.36 10.06 -16.43
N GLY A 71 -10.34 10.76 -16.98
CA GLY A 71 -11.72 10.78 -16.50
C GLY A 71 -12.42 9.43 -16.61
N GLN A 72 -11.87 8.45 -17.33
CA GLN A 72 -12.42 7.10 -17.38
C GLN A 72 -11.95 6.23 -16.19
N GLY A 73 -10.83 6.58 -15.55
CA GLY A 73 -10.23 5.79 -14.49
C GLY A 73 -10.79 6.13 -13.11
N TYR A 74 -11.27 5.11 -12.38
CA TYR A 74 -11.77 5.24 -11.01
C TYR A 74 -10.80 6.01 -10.09
N GLU A 75 -9.55 5.55 -10.02
CA GLU A 75 -8.55 6.17 -9.13
C GLU A 75 -8.19 7.60 -9.55
N SER A 76 -8.13 7.89 -10.85
CA SER A 76 -7.84 9.23 -11.35
C SER A 76 -8.92 10.23 -10.94
N ARG A 77 -10.20 9.85 -11.08
CA ARG A 77 -11.34 10.64 -10.62
C ARG A 77 -11.34 10.80 -9.10
N LEU A 78 -11.06 9.72 -8.37
CA LEU A 78 -11.00 9.73 -6.91
C LEU A 78 -9.97 10.74 -6.39
N ARG A 79 -8.77 10.75 -6.98
CA ARG A 79 -7.75 11.75 -6.65
C ARG A 79 -8.17 13.16 -7.03
N TYR A 80 -8.70 13.34 -8.24
CA TYR A 80 -9.11 14.66 -8.72
C TYR A 80 -10.19 15.30 -7.84
N HIS A 81 -11.19 14.53 -7.42
CA HIS A 81 -12.28 15.06 -6.61
C HIS A 81 -11.89 15.21 -5.13
N TYR A 82 -11.14 14.28 -4.56
CA TYR A 82 -11.03 14.17 -3.09
C TYR A 82 -9.65 14.44 -2.51
N MET A 83 -8.59 14.48 -3.33
CA MET A 83 -7.24 14.81 -2.85
C MET A 83 -6.90 16.29 -3.10
N PRO A 84 -6.02 16.89 -2.28
CA PRO A 84 -5.51 18.23 -2.52
C PRO A 84 -4.84 18.38 -3.89
N ALA A 85 -4.99 19.54 -4.53
CA ALA A 85 -4.30 19.85 -5.77
C ALA A 85 -2.78 19.76 -5.59
N GLY A 86 -2.09 19.16 -6.56
CA GLY A 86 -0.65 18.94 -6.50
C GLY A 86 -0.20 17.75 -5.65
N ASP A 87 -1.10 17.03 -4.97
CA ASP A 87 -0.81 15.70 -4.41
C ASP A 87 -0.83 14.64 -5.53
N GLY A 88 0.13 14.75 -6.45
CA GLY A 88 0.35 13.77 -7.51
C GLY A 88 0.62 12.38 -6.91
N ARG A 89 -0.06 11.33 -7.43
CA ARG A 89 -0.05 9.93 -6.95
C ARG A 89 0.23 9.81 -5.42
N GLY A 90 -0.51 10.57 -4.61
CA GLY A 90 -0.54 10.57 -3.14
C GLY A 90 0.54 9.74 -2.45
N GLY A 91 1.74 10.29 -2.30
CA GLY A 91 2.75 9.75 -1.38
C GLY A 91 3.21 8.30 -1.58
N PHE A 92 2.89 7.61 -2.68
CA PHE A 92 3.39 6.26 -2.96
C PHE A 92 4.88 6.22 -3.35
N GLY A 93 5.56 7.36 -3.26
CA GLY A 93 6.93 7.58 -3.70
C GLY A 93 7.97 7.13 -2.68
N PHE A 94 8.00 5.84 -2.33
CA PHE A 94 9.15 5.24 -1.64
C PHE A 94 9.78 4.17 -2.53
N GLY A 95 11.10 4.23 -2.75
CA GLY A 95 11.92 3.10 -3.17
C GLY A 95 12.08 2.85 -4.67
N GLY A 96 11.98 3.88 -5.52
CA GLY A 96 12.25 3.77 -6.96
C GLY A 96 11.50 2.65 -7.68
N GLY A 97 10.39 2.17 -7.09
CA GLY A 97 9.62 1.06 -7.62
C GLY A 97 9.00 1.50 -8.94
N GLY A 98 9.42 0.85 -10.03
CA GLY A 98 8.98 1.16 -11.37
C GLY A 98 7.48 1.09 -11.54
N GLY A 99 6.82 2.20 -11.24
CA GLY A 99 5.46 2.52 -11.61
C GLY A 99 5.46 2.94 -13.06
N GLY A 100 5.83 2.02 -13.96
CA GLY A 100 5.57 2.18 -15.39
C GLY A 100 4.13 2.65 -15.59
N ARG A 101 3.95 3.62 -16.49
CA ARG A 101 2.64 4.15 -16.90
C ARG A 101 1.72 2.98 -17.30
N GLY A 102 0.91 2.48 -16.37
CA GLY A 102 -0.25 1.61 -16.65
C GLY A 102 -1.50 2.46 -16.92
N GLY A 103 -1.36 3.46 -17.78
CA GLY A 103 -2.45 4.34 -18.20
C GLY A 103 -2.11 4.91 -19.56
N ALA A 104 -2.93 4.57 -20.56
CA ALA A 104 -2.95 5.22 -21.86
C ALA A 104 -2.99 6.75 -21.66
N GLY A 105 -2.19 7.46 -22.44
CA GLY A 105 -1.99 8.90 -22.30
C GLY A 105 -0.63 9.31 -22.84
N GLY A 106 -0.59 9.50 -24.16
CA GLY A 106 0.56 10.04 -24.89
C GLY A 106 0.92 11.45 -24.40
N GLY A 107 2.20 11.66 -24.13
CA GLY A 107 2.75 12.97 -23.79
C GLY A 107 4.26 12.89 -23.95
N ARG A 108 4.74 13.39 -25.10
CA ARG A 108 6.14 13.50 -25.50
C ARG A 108 6.80 14.64 -24.70
N GLY A 109 8.04 14.43 -24.24
CA GLY A 109 8.89 15.49 -23.71
C GLY A 109 10.12 14.98 -22.95
N GLY A 110 11.29 15.09 -23.60
CA GLY A 110 12.67 15.16 -23.05
C GLY A 110 13.23 13.94 -22.28
N ALA A 111 14.51 13.55 -22.38
CA ALA A 111 15.68 14.05 -23.10
C ALA A 111 16.64 12.85 -23.31
N ALA A 112 17.43 12.89 -24.38
CA ALA A 112 18.35 11.83 -24.77
C ALA A 112 19.55 11.73 -23.81
N GLY A 113 19.72 10.58 -23.16
CA GLY A 113 20.93 10.18 -22.46
C GLY A 113 21.21 8.72 -22.78
N GLY A 114 22.25 8.46 -23.57
CA GLY A 114 22.57 7.13 -24.10
C GLY A 114 22.96 6.14 -23.00
N ARG A 115 22.27 5.00 -22.95
CA ARG A 115 22.78 3.76 -22.35
C ARG A 115 22.58 2.63 -23.36
N ALA A 116 23.70 2.03 -23.77
CA ALA A 116 23.71 0.85 -24.62
C ALA A 116 23.17 -0.35 -23.82
N GLY A 117 22.06 -0.92 -24.28
CA GLY A 117 21.39 -2.08 -23.69
C GLY A 117 19.88 -1.98 -23.81
N GLY A 118 19.28 -2.75 -24.73
CA GLY A 118 17.82 -2.79 -25.01
C GLY A 118 16.99 -3.44 -23.89
N GLY A 119 17.06 -2.87 -22.69
CA GLY A 119 16.25 -3.21 -21.51
C GLY A 119 15.10 -2.21 -21.31
N VAL A 120 14.00 -2.68 -20.72
CA VAL A 120 12.86 -1.82 -20.39
C VAL A 120 13.24 -0.91 -19.22
N ASP A 121 13.19 0.41 -19.42
CA ASP A 121 13.39 1.38 -18.34
C ASP A 121 12.12 1.49 -17.48
N PHE A 122 12.05 0.66 -16.45
CA PHE A 122 11.08 0.80 -15.38
C PHE A 122 11.54 1.78 -14.30
N THR A 123 12.75 2.33 -14.38
CA THR A 123 13.39 3.14 -13.34
C THR A 123 13.14 4.64 -13.47
N ARG A 124 12.15 5.06 -14.26
CA ARG A 124 11.85 6.47 -14.46
C ARG A 124 11.62 7.16 -13.10
N ASN A 125 12.56 8.03 -12.71
CA ASN A 125 12.66 8.74 -11.43
C ASN A 125 13.21 7.96 -10.21
N ALA A 126 13.91 6.84 -10.41
CA ALA A 126 14.68 6.20 -9.36
C ALA A 126 15.94 7.03 -9.05
N ASP A 127 16.35 7.03 -7.78
CA ASP A 127 17.59 7.67 -7.37
C ASP A 127 18.80 6.98 -8.03
N PRO A 128 19.80 7.73 -8.54
CA PRO A 128 20.95 7.13 -9.20
C PRO A 128 21.81 6.24 -8.28
N ALA A 129 21.72 6.39 -6.96
CA ALA A 129 22.43 5.55 -6.00
C ALA A 129 21.67 4.26 -5.61
N MET A 130 20.44 4.07 -6.10
CA MET A 130 19.70 2.83 -5.94
C MET A 130 20.14 1.78 -6.97
N THR A 131 20.47 0.57 -6.49
CA THR A 131 21.15 -0.48 -7.27
C THR A 131 20.41 -1.82 -7.30
N LEU A 132 19.35 -2.01 -6.52
CA LEU A 132 18.57 -3.24 -6.60
C LEU A 132 17.85 -3.31 -7.95
N ASP A 133 17.97 -4.46 -8.61
CA ASP A 133 17.39 -4.66 -9.92
C ASP A 133 15.85 -4.67 -9.90
N TYR A 134 15.26 -4.40 -11.06
CA TYR A 134 13.81 -4.32 -11.22
C TYR A 134 13.09 -5.66 -10.96
N PRO A 135 13.56 -6.82 -11.46
CA PRO A 135 12.96 -8.11 -11.14
C PRO A 135 12.87 -8.37 -9.62
N LEU A 136 13.95 -8.16 -8.86
CA LEU A 136 13.96 -8.34 -7.41
C LEU A 136 12.95 -7.43 -6.73
N LYS A 137 12.95 -6.12 -7.03
CA LYS A 137 11.95 -5.19 -6.46
C LYS A 137 10.51 -5.62 -6.76
N THR A 138 10.27 -6.15 -7.96
CA THR A 138 8.94 -6.61 -8.37
C THR A 138 8.55 -7.91 -7.66
N MET A 139 9.50 -8.84 -7.43
CA MET A 139 9.28 -10.04 -6.61
C MET A 139 8.98 -9.68 -5.15
N LEU A 140 9.70 -8.71 -4.58
CA LEU A 140 9.40 -8.18 -3.25
C LEU A 140 8.00 -7.55 -3.20
N PHE A 141 7.60 -6.80 -4.24
CA PHE A 141 6.24 -6.26 -4.32
C PHE A 141 5.18 -7.36 -4.43
N TRP A 142 5.47 -8.44 -5.16
CA TRP A 142 4.60 -9.60 -5.23
C TRP A 142 4.43 -10.22 -3.84
N ILE A 143 5.52 -10.43 -3.09
CA ILE A 143 5.50 -10.98 -1.71
C ILE A 143 4.72 -10.06 -0.77
N VAL A 144 4.93 -8.75 -0.82
CA VAL A 144 4.18 -7.76 -0.03
C VAL A 144 2.68 -7.85 -0.35
N SER A 145 2.33 -7.90 -1.63
CA SER A 145 0.95 -7.99 -2.10
C SER A 145 0.28 -9.29 -1.68
N ARG A 146 1.01 -10.40 -1.74
CA ARG A 146 0.54 -11.71 -1.29
C ARG A 146 0.36 -11.76 0.23
N THR A 147 1.29 -11.18 0.97
CA THR A 147 1.26 -11.11 2.44
C THR A 147 0.09 -10.26 2.94
N ASN A 148 -0.16 -9.11 2.29
CA ASN A 148 -1.29 -8.23 2.58
C ASN A 148 -2.62 -8.72 1.96
N ASN A 149 -2.59 -9.73 1.10
CA ASN A 149 -3.69 -10.15 0.22
C ASN A 149 -4.30 -8.98 -0.60
N CYS A 150 -3.45 -8.07 -1.10
CA CYS A 150 -3.86 -7.05 -2.08
C CYS A 150 -4.00 -7.70 -3.47
N GLN A 151 -5.21 -8.10 -3.84
CA GLN A 151 -5.45 -8.83 -5.09
C GLN A 151 -5.22 -7.96 -6.32
N TYR A 152 -5.65 -6.70 -6.30
CA TYR A 152 -5.32 -5.73 -7.36
C TYR A 152 -3.81 -5.70 -7.64
N CYS A 153 -3.02 -5.52 -6.58
CA CYS A 153 -1.58 -5.34 -6.64
C CYS A 153 -0.86 -6.61 -7.11
N LEU A 154 -1.35 -7.77 -6.64
CA LEU A 154 -0.81 -9.08 -6.96
C LEU A 154 -0.94 -9.40 -8.45
N GLY A 155 -2.12 -9.18 -9.04
CA GLY A 155 -2.30 -9.36 -10.49
C GLY A 155 -1.40 -8.45 -11.33
N HIS A 156 -1.22 -7.18 -10.91
CA HIS A 156 -0.26 -6.30 -11.56
C HIS A 156 1.18 -6.81 -11.46
N GLN A 157 1.57 -7.43 -10.34
CA GLN A 157 2.91 -7.99 -10.19
C GLN A 157 3.10 -9.27 -11.01
N GLU A 158 2.08 -10.13 -11.12
CA GLU A 158 2.11 -11.30 -12.03
C GLU A 158 2.43 -10.86 -13.46
N TRP A 159 1.72 -9.87 -13.98
CA TRP A 159 1.97 -9.33 -15.31
C TRP A 159 3.32 -8.64 -15.47
N LYS A 160 3.76 -7.85 -14.48
CA LYS A 160 5.08 -7.20 -14.51
C LYS A 160 6.23 -8.20 -14.49
N LEU A 161 6.13 -9.25 -13.67
CA LEU A 161 7.15 -10.30 -13.59
C LEU A 161 7.18 -11.11 -14.88
N SER A 162 6.02 -11.45 -15.44
CA SER A 162 5.94 -12.07 -16.76
C SER A 162 6.59 -11.18 -17.82
N ALA A 163 6.25 -9.89 -17.87
CA ALA A 163 6.86 -8.92 -18.79
C ALA A 163 8.38 -8.74 -18.57
N ALA A 164 8.86 -8.90 -17.34
CA ALA A 164 10.28 -8.92 -16.98
C ALA A 164 11.00 -10.23 -17.35
N GLY A 165 10.27 -11.24 -17.85
CA GLY A 165 10.84 -12.48 -18.36
C GLY A 165 10.82 -13.65 -17.39
N LEU A 166 10.20 -13.54 -16.22
CA LEU A 166 10.02 -14.68 -15.35
C LEU A 166 9.00 -15.65 -15.96
N THR A 167 9.27 -16.94 -15.78
CA THR A 167 8.36 -18.02 -16.15
C THR A 167 7.22 -18.15 -15.15
N GLU A 168 6.10 -18.77 -15.55
CA GLU A 168 5.01 -19.11 -14.64
C GLU A 168 5.49 -19.97 -13.45
N GLU A 169 6.49 -20.84 -13.66
CA GLU A 169 7.07 -21.66 -12.61
C GLU A 169 7.80 -20.80 -11.56
N GLN A 170 8.62 -19.85 -12.00
CA GLN A 170 9.29 -18.91 -11.11
C GLN A 170 8.26 -18.08 -10.34
N ILE A 171 7.28 -17.49 -11.02
CA ILE A 171 6.27 -16.66 -10.32
C ILE A 171 5.44 -17.49 -9.33
N ALA A 172 5.10 -18.74 -9.66
CA ALA A 172 4.43 -19.67 -8.75
C ALA A 172 5.28 -20.00 -7.51
N ALA A 173 6.60 -20.18 -7.69
CA ALA A 173 7.53 -20.49 -6.61
C ALA A 173 7.60 -19.40 -5.54
N LEU A 174 7.33 -18.13 -5.89
CA LEU A 174 7.27 -17.04 -4.91
C LEU A 174 6.27 -17.32 -3.78
N ASP A 175 5.20 -18.09 -4.00
CA ASP A 175 4.18 -18.35 -2.98
C ASP A 175 4.56 -19.47 -2.01
N SER A 176 5.48 -20.38 -2.38
CA SER A 176 5.64 -21.65 -1.64
C SER A 176 7.00 -22.36 -1.73
N ASP A 177 7.88 -21.99 -2.67
CA ASP A 177 9.15 -22.67 -2.93
C ASP A 177 10.30 -21.69 -3.20
N TRP A 178 10.75 -21.01 -2.15
CA TRP A 178 11.85 -20.06 -2.26
C TRP A 178 13.22 -20.73 -2.54
N LEU A 179 13.32 -22.07 -2.46
CA LEU A 179 14.57 -22.78 -2.79
C LEU A 179 14.92 -22.71 -4.28
N LEU A 180 13.96 -22.33 -5.14
CA LEU A 180 14.21 -22.02 -6.55
C LEU A 180 15.04 -20.73 -6.75
N TYR A 181 15.20 -19.92 -5.70
CA TYR A 181 15.89 -18.63 -5.73
C TYR A 181 17.23 -18.68 -5.00
N THR A 182 18.09 -17.69 -5.28
CA THR A 182 19.40 -17.58 -4.62
C THR A 182 19.26 -17.33 -3.11
N PRO A 183 20.24 -17.72 -2.27
CA PRO A 183 20.20 -17.44 -0.83
C PRO A 183 19.97 -15.96 -0.49
N ALA A 184 20.57 -15.04 -1.26
CA ALA A 184 20.35 -13.60 -1.11
C ALA A 184 18.87 -13.22 -1.28
N GLN A 185 18.23 -13.73 -2.34
CA GLN A 185 16.81 -13.49 -2.60
C GLN A 185 15.92 -14.10 -1.51
N GLN A 186 16.24 -15.29 -1.01
CA GLN A 186 15.49 -15.93 0.08
C GLN A 186 15.49 -15.06 1.35
N GLU A 187 16.63 -14.47 1.71
CA GLU A 187 16.72 -13.53 2.83
C GLU A 187 15.91 -12.24 2.59
N ALA A 188 15.98 -11.69 1.37
CA ALA A 188 15.17 -10.53 0.99
C ALA A 188 13.66 -10.81 1.05
N PHE A 189 13.25 -12.02 0.65
CA PHE A 189 11.86 -12.49 0.68
C PHE A 189 11.36 -12.66 2.11
N ALA A 190 12.15 -13.29 2.97
CA ALA A 190 11.86 -13.44 4.39
C ALA A 190 11.70 -12.08 5.08
N TYR A 191 12.63 -11.17 4.82
CA TYR A 191 12.57 -9.79 5.30
C TYR A 191 11.30 -9.07 4.84
N ALA A 192 11.01 -9.08 3.53
CA ALA A 192 9.84 -8.39 2.97
C ALA A 192 8.51 -8.91 3.53
N ARG A 193 8.39 -10.24 3.72
CA ARG A 193 7.24 -10.85 4.37
C ARG A 193 7.12 -10.41 5.84
N LYS A 194 8.23 -10.45 6.59
CA LYS A 194 8.23 -10.09 8.03
C LYS A 194 7.91 -8.62 8.26
N ILE A 195 8.56 -7.67 7.58
CA ILE A 195 8.27 -6.22 7.77
C ILE A 195 6.86 -5.85 7.32
N THR A 196 6.27 -6.62 6.39
CA THR A 196 4.89 -6.43 5.95
C THR A 196 3.89 -6.88 7.03
N TYR A 197 4.03 -8.12 7.49
CA TYR A 197 3.05 -8.76 8.38
C TYR A 197 3.33 -8.54 9.86
N GLU A 198 4.59 -8.49 10.29
CA GLU A 198 5.01 -8.42 11.68
C GLU A 198 6.11 -7.36 11.86
N PRO A 199 5.86 -6.08 11.49
CA PRO A 199 6.88 -5.02 11.61
C PRO A 199 7.42 -4.89 13.03
N HIS A 200 6.58 -5.12 14.04
CA HIS A 200 6.94 -5.15 15.46
C HIS A 200 7.94 -6.25 15.87
N LYS A 201 8.25 -7.21 14.99
CA LYS A 201 9.23 -8.28 15.22
C LYS A 201 10.52 -8.09 14.42
N ILE A 202 10.64 -7.02 13.64
CA ILE A 202 11.89 -6.70 12.92
C ILE A 202 12.96 -6.31 13.94
N GLY A 203 14.14 -6.92 13.84
CA GLY A 203 15.24 -6.68 14.77
C GLY A 203 16.62 -6.76 14.11
N ASP A 204 17.65 -6.67 14.95
CA ASP A 204 19.05 -6.61 14.50
C ASP A 204 19.46 -7.86 13.72
N ALA A 205 18.93 -9.02 14.09
CA ALA A 205 19.17 -10.29 13.41
C ALA A 205 18.67 -10.27 11.95
N ASP A 206 17.55 -9.60 11.66
CA ASP A 206 17.01 -9.50 10.31
C ASP A 206 17.93 -8.64 9.42
N ILE A 207 18.43 -7.52 9.95
CA ILE A 207 19.38 -6.65 9.23
C ILE A 207 20.73 -7.36 9.07
N ALA A 208 21.21 -8.07 10.09
CA ALA A 208 22.45 -8.83 10.03
C ALA A 208 22.38 -9.98 9.01
N ALA A 209 21.22 -10.63 8.84
CA ALA A 209 21.02 -11.65 7.82
C ALA A 209 21.13 -11.05 6.40
N LEU A 210 20.47 -9.91 6.15
CA LEU A 210 20.58 -9.21 4.86
C LEU A 210 22.00 -8.73 4.55
N ARG A 211 22.74 -8.25 5.57
CA ARG A 211 24.12 -7.76 5.42
C ARG A 211 25.11 -8.80 4.90
N LYS A 212 24.79 -10.09 4.99
CA LYS A 212 25.59 -11.16 4.38
C LYS A 212 25.57 -11.10 2.84
N HIS A 213 24.60 -10.42 2.26
CA HIS A 213 24.31 -10.43 0.83
C HIS A 213 24.16 -9.03 0.20
N TYR A 214 23.76 -8.04 0.99
CA TYR A 214 23.40 -6.70 0.54
C TYR A 214 24.19 -5.64 1.32
N SER A 215 24.56 -4.55 0.65
CA SER A 215 25.13 -3.37 1.32
C SER A 215 24.07 -2.64 2.16
N ASP A 216 24.49 -1.80 3.11
CA ASP A 216 23.55 -1.00 3.90
C ASP A 216 22.65 -0.10 3.04
N ASN A 217 23.17 0.45 1.94
CA ASN A 217 22.38 1.21 0.97
C ASN A 217 21.34 0.31 0.29
N GLN A 218 21.70 -0.90 -0.12
CA GLN A 218 20.76 -1.85 -0.71
C GLN A 218 19.69 -2.30 0.29
N ILE A 219 20.04 -2.45 1.57
CA ILE A 219 19.07 -2.78 2.64
C ILE A 219 18.12 -1.60 2.86
N LEU A 220 18.62 -0.35 2.88
CA LEU A 220 17.76 0.82 2.96
C LEU A 220 16.84 0.95 1.74
N GLU A 221 17.39 0.75 0.53
CA GLU A 221 16.62 0.74 -0.71
C GLU A 221 15.51 -0.34 -0.70
N MET A 222 15.84 -1.56 -0.23
CA MET A 222 14.88 -2.64 -0.04
C MET A 222 13.78 -2.25 0.94
N THR A 223 14.17 -1.62 2.06
CA THR A 223 13.24 -1.16 3.10
C THR A 223 12.29 -0.09 2.57
N LEU A 224 12.82 0.91 1.85
CA LEU A 224 12.02 1.96 1.20
C LEU A 224 11.07 1.36 0.15
N SER A 225 11.54 0.42 -0.66
CA SER A 225 10.72 -0.25 -1.67
C SER A 225 9.58 -1.06 -1.04
N VAL A 226 9.88 -1.88 -0.04
CA VAL A 226 8.89 -2.71 0.66
C VAL A 226 7.88 -1.85 1.44
N ALA A 227 8.31 -0.75 2.06
CA ALA A 227 7.44 0.20 2.73
C ALA A 227 6.50 0.92 1.73
N GLY A 228 7.03 1.36 0.58
CA GLY A 228 6.24 1.91 -0.52
C GLY A 228 5.21 0.94 -1.08
N ASN A 229 5.59 -0.32 -1.26
CA ASN A 229 4.68 -1.40 -1.67
C ASN A 229 3.53 -1.58 -0.66
N ASN A 230 3.84 -1.52 0.63
CA ASN A 230 2.85 -1.55 1.71
C ASN A 230 1.89 -0.36 1.68
N SER A 231 2.39 0.83 1.33
CA SER A 231 1.57 2.02 1.10
C SER A 231 0.60 1.81 -0.07
N ILE A 232 1.10 1.33 -1.21
CA ILE A 232 0.27 1.08 -2.42
C ILE A 232 -0.82 0.05 -2.13
N ASN A 233 -0.47 -1.07 -1.48
CA ASN A 233 -1.44 -2.09 -1.09
C ASN A 233 -2.60 -1.52 -0.26
N ARG A 234 -2.28 -0.71 0.75
CA ARG A 234 -3.28 -0.08 1.63
C ARG A 234 -4.16 0.90 0.89
N TRP A 235 -3.62 1.62 -0.08
CA TRP A 235 -4.43 2.54 -0.87
C TRP A 235 -5.40 1.78 -1.76
N LYS A 236 -4.88 0.82 -2.54
CA LYS A 236 -5.67 0.05 -3.50
C LYS A 236 -6.79 -0.73 -2.80
N GLU A 237 -6.49 -1.32 -1.66
CA GLU A 237 -7.51 -2.01 -0.86
C GLU A 237 -8.43 -1.06 -0.11
N GLY A 238 -7.89 0.01 0.45
CA GLY A 238 -8.65 1.02 1.22
C GLY A 238 -9.77 1.64 0.40
N VAL A 239 -9.47 2.12 -0.81
CA VAL A 239 -10.48 2.72 -1.70
C VAL A 239 -11.19 1.68 -2.58
N GLY A 240 -10.72 0.44 -2.57
CA GLY A 240 -11.30 -0.67 -3.34
C GLY A 240 -11.17 -0.52 -4.85
N VAL A 241 -9.95 -0.30 -5.34
CA VAL A 241 -9.71 -0.18 -6.79
C VAL A 241 -9.99 -1.53 -7.49
N PRO A 242 -10.83 -1.56 -8.55
CA PRO A 242 -11.05 -2.78 -9.33
C PRO A 242 -9.82 -3.15 -10.16
N GLN A 243 -9.70 -4.43 -10.49
CA GLN A 243 -8.61 -4.93 -11.33
C GLN A 243 -8.72 -4.40 -12.77
N SER A 244 -7.59 -4.20 -13.43
CA SER A 244 -7.53 -3.85 -14.85
C SER A 244 -8.12 -4.96 -15.72
N SER A 245 -8.84 -4.59 -16.78
CA SER A 245 -9.47 -5.52 -17.71
C SER A 245 -8.48 -6.29 -18.60
N GLY A 246 -7.25 -5.79 -18.75
CA GLY A 246 -6.21 -6.44 -19.56
C GLY A 246 -4.78 -6.04 -19.17
N ASN A 247 -3.81 -6.83 -19.62
CA ASN A 247 -2.39 -6.65 -19.32
C ASN A 247 -1.74 -5.49 -20.08
N THR A 248 -1.73 -4.30 -19.50
CA THR A 248 -1.07 -3.14 -20.13
C THR A 248 0.48 -3.14 -20.08
N PHE A 249 1.12 -4.20 -19.55
CA PHE A 249 2.56 -4.30 -19.41
C PHE A 249 3.20 -5.12 -20.55
N GLY A 250 4.03 -4.46 -21.35
CA GLY A 250 4.78 -5.10 -22.43
C GLY A 250 6.24 -4.63 -22.48
N ARG A 251 7.14 -5.49 -22.93
CA ARG A 251 8.51 -5.10 -23.28
C ARG A 251 8.42 -4.16 -24.46
N ARG A 252 9.07 -2.99 -24.44
CA ARG A 252 9.25 -2.21 -25.67
C ARG A 252 10.51 -2.73 -26.37
N ASN A 253 10.45 -2.96 -27.68
CA ASN A 253 11.62 -3.26 -28.50
C ASN A 253 12.54 -2.02 -28.57
N SER A 254 13.71 -2.17 -29.17
CA SER A 254 14.71 -1.10 -29.32
C SER A 254 14.19 0.14 -30.07
N GLU A 255 13.08 0.00 -30.79
CA GLU A 255 12.41 1.07 -31.55
C GLU A 255 11.21 1.68 -30.77
N GLY A 256 10.93 1.18 -29.56
CA GLY A 256 9.87 1.67 -28.69
C GLY A 256 8.49 1.01 -28.91
N ALA A 257 8.34 0.08 -29.86
CA ALA A 257 7.12 -0.69 -30.10
C ALA A 257 6.98 -1.85 -29.10
N ALA A 258 5.76 -2.26 -28.75
CA ALA A 258 5.55 -3.42 -27.88
C ALA A 258 6.13 -4.69 -28.53
N ALA A 259 7.02 -5.39 -27.84
CA ALA A 259 7.53 -6.68 -28.25
C ALA A 259 6.39 -7.70 -28.21
N GLU A 260 6.29 -8.51 -29.27
CA GLU A 260 5.30 -9.57 -29.38
C GLU A 260 5.54 -10.65 -28.30
N ARG A 261 4.77 -10.56 -27.22
CA ARG A 261 4.43 -11.72 -26.38
C ARG A 261 2.91 -11.85 -26.41
N PRO A 262 2.36 -13.07 -26.27
CA PRO A 262 0.93 -13.27 -26.12
C PRO A 262 0.42 -12.44 -24.93
N HIS A 263 -0.42 -11.45 -25.23
CA HIS A 263 -1.04 -10.60 -24.23
C HIS A 263 -2.16 -11.42 -23.57
N SER A 264 -1.94 -11.93 -22.35
CA SER A 264 -3.03 -12.56 -21.61
C SER A 264 -3.86 -11.48 -20.95
N ASP A 265 -5.10 -11.34 -21.40
CA ASP A 265 -6.09 -10.50 -20.73
C ASP A 265 -6.72 -11.17 -19.52
N THR A 266 -6.39 -12.43 -19.25
CA THR A 266 -6.89 -13.19 -18.09
C THR A 266 -5.78 -13.55 -17.10
N PHE A 267 -6.16 -13.65 -15.82
CA PHE A 267 -5.30 -14.21 -14.77
C PHE A 267 -5.41 -15.73 -14.65
N VAL A 268 -6.43 -16.36 -15.23
CA VAL A 268 -6.68 -17.81 -15.12
C VAL A 268 -5.85 -18.60 -16.14
N THR A 269 -4.54 -18.33 -16.16
CA THR A 269 -3.58 -19.05 -16.99
C THR A 269 -3.23 -20.41 -16.36
N PRO A 270 -2.81 -21.42 -17.15
CA PRO A 270 -2.40 -22.71 -16.63
C PRO A 270 -1.40 -22.59 -15.47
N THR A 271 -1.54 -23.47 -14.48
CA THR A 271 -0.63 -23.54 -13.32
C THR A 271 0.27 -24.76 -13.49
N PRO A 272 1.60 -24.66 -13.24
CA PRO A 272 2.45 -25.84 -13.25
C PRO A 272 1.98 -26.86 -12.19
N GLU A 273 1.93 -28.14 -12.55
CA GLU A 273 1.37 -29.24 -11.74
C GLU A 273 1.89 -29.23 -10.29
N LYS A 274 3.20 -28.99 -10.12
CA LYS A 274 3.88 -28.87 -8.82
C LYS A 274 3.22 -27.87 -7.86
N TYR A 275 2.62 -26.80 -8.37
CA TYR A 275 2.05 -25.71 -7.57
C TYR A 275 0.51 -25.68 -7.55
N GLU A 276 -0.18 -26.59 -8.23
CA GLU A 276 -1.65 -26.61 -8.27
C GLU A 276 -2.28 -26.77 -6.88
N LYS A 277 -1.68 -27.65 -6.06
CA LYS A 277 -2.14 -27.98 -4.71
C LYS A 277 -1.24 -27.41 -3.61
N ALA A 278 -0.19 -26.67 -3.98
CA ALA A 278 0.71 -26.07 -3.01
C ALA A 278 -0.03 -25.00 -2.20
N VAL A 279 -0.03 -25.16 -0.87
CA VAL A 279 -0.55 -24.14 0.04
C VAL A 279 0.51 -23.05 0.19
N THR A 280 0.07 -21.80 0.09
CA THR A 280 0.91 -20.62 0.32
C THR A 280 1.69 -20.70 1.64
N LYS A 281 2.96 -20.31 1.57
CA LYS A 281 3.82 -20.03 2.73
C LYS A 281 4.00 -18.52 2.94
N VAL A 282 3.58 -17.70 1.98
CA VAL A 282 3.71 -16.24 2.02
C VAL A 282 2.53 -15.58 2.72
N ALA A 283 1.30 -15.88 2.30
CA ALA A 283 0.15 -15.27 2.92
C ALA A 283 -0.04 -15.76 4.36
N PRO A 284 -0.40 -14.87 5.29
CA PRO A 284 -0.76 -15.27 6.65
C PRO A 284 -2.05 -16.10 6.65
N LEU A 285 -2.01 -17.26 7.30
CA LEU A 285 -3.13 -18.18 7.40
C LEU A 285 -3.45 -18.47 8.87
N GLN A 286 -4.73 -18.58 9.19
CA GLN A 286 -5.17 -19.25 10.42
C GLN A 286 -5.36 -20.73 10.15
N THR A 287 -4.98 -21.56 11.12
CA THR A 287 -5.25 -23.00 11.10
C THR A 287 -6.51 -23.29 11.91
N ASP A 288 -7.39 -24.14 11.38
CA ASP A 288 -8.53 -24.64 12.13
C ASP A 288 -8.06 -25.59 13.24
N THR A 289 -8.45 -25.29 14.48
CA THR A 289 -7.96 -26.01 15.67
C THR A 289 -8.43 -27.46 15.76
N LYS A 290 -9.52 -27.83 15.07
CA LYS A 290 -10.07 -29.19 15.09
C LYS A 290 -9.43 -30.08 14.03
N SER A 291 -9.30 -29.56 12.81
CA SER A 291 -8.83 -30.29 11.63
C SER A 291 -7.33 -30.12 11.36
N GLY A 292 -6.67 -29.13 11.98
CA GLY A 292 -5.28 -28.79 11.70
C GLY A 292 -5.04 -28.22 10.29
N SER A 293 -6.12 -27.93 9.54
CA SER A 293 -6.05 -27.48 8.16
C SER A 293 -6.02 -25.95 8.05
N PRO A 294 -5.30 -25.38 7.07
CA PRO A 294 -5.31 -23.94 6.83
C PRO A 294 -6.70 -23.46 6.41
N THR A 295 -7.08 -22.27 6.87
CA THR A 295 -8.36 -21.63 6.56
C THR A 295 -8.17 -20.47 5.58
N ARG A 296 -9.26 -20.07 4.92
CA ARG A 296 -9.30 -18.92 4.01
C ARG A 296 -9.61 -17.59 4.72
N LEU A 297 -9.66 -17.58 6.05
CA LEU A 297 -9.99 -16.38 6.82
C LEU A 297 -8.84 -15.38 6.75
N ALA A 298 -9.18 -14.11 6.51
CA ALA A 298 -8.21 -13.03 6.64
C ALA A 298 -7.88 -12.82 8.11
N VAL A 299 -6.59 -12.76 8.42
CA VAL A 299 -6.09 -12.71 9.80
C VAL A 299 -5.33 -11.42 10.08
N ASN A 300 -5.51 -10.92 11.30
CA ASN A 300 -4.63 -9.93 11.90
C ASN A 300 -4.11 -10.50 13.23
N SER A 301 -2.80 -10.64 13.36
CA SER A 301 -2.14 -11.24 14.54
C SER A 301 -1.34 -10.22 15.37
N ARG A 302 -1.62 -8.90 15.22
CA ARG A 302 -1.00 -7.90 16.09
C ARG A 302 -1.28 -8.20 17.57
N PRO A 303 -0.26 -8.21 18.44
CA PRO A 303 -0.47 -8.42 19.86
C PRO A 303 -1.22 -7.24 20.48
N ALA A 304 -1.94 -7.52 21.59
CA ALA A 304 -2.60 -6.50 22.40
C ALA A 304 -1.64 -5.37 22.76
N LEU A 305 -2.12 -4.12 22.78
CA LEU A 305 -1.29 -2.95 23.04
C LEU A 305 -0.80 -2.94 24.50
N GLU A 306 0.43 -2.46 24.70
CA GLU A 306 1.04 -2.38 26.02
C GLU A 306 0.40 -1.30 26.90
N ALA A 307 0.40 -1.52 28.22
CA ALA A 307 0.00 -0.50 29.18
C ALA A 307 0.95 0.72 29.17
N ARG A 308 0.43 1.89 29.59
CA ARG A 308 1.12 3.19 29.59
C ARG A 308 2.58 3.13 30.09
N GLY A 309 2.83 2.57 31.27
CA GLY A 309 4.19 2.51 31.82
C GLY A 309 5.17 1.70 30.95
N THR A 310 4.68 0.67 30.25
CA THR A 310 5.51 -0.07 29.29
C THR A 310 5.77 0.75 28.03
N VAL A 311 4.78 1.51 27.54
CA VAL A 311 4.96 2.42 26.40
C VAL A 311 6.03 3.46 26.71
N GLU A 312 5.96 4.10 27.88
CA GLU A 312 6.93 5.11 28.33
C GLU A 312 8.34 4.52 28.42
N ALA A 313 8.48 3.31 28.97
CA ALA A 313 9.76 2.59 29.02
C ALA A 313 10.29 2.24 27.62
N MET A 314 9.43 1.86 26.68
CA MET A 314 9.82 1.56 25.30
C MET A 314 10.22 2.82 24.53
N LEU A 315 9.55 3.95 24.76
CA LEU A 315 9.94 5.24 24.20
C LEU A 315 11.30 5.69 24.73
N GLU A 316 11.59 5.49 26.02
CA GLU A 316 12.92 5.79 26.58
C GLU A 316 14.00 4.89 25.97
N LYS A 317 13.75 3.58 25.87
CA LYS A 317 14.65 2.66 25.14
C LYS A 317 14.85 3.10 23.69
N CYS A 318 13.80 3.60 23.04
CA CYS A 318 13.90 4.11 21.68
C CYS A 318 14.75 5.38 21.58
N ARG A 319 14.80 6.26 22.59
CA ARG A 319 15.73 7.41 22.59
C ARG A 319 17.19 6.96 22.62
N GLN A 320 17.47 5.86 23.31
CA GLN A 320 18.83 5.41 23.58
C GLN A 320 19.35 4.36 22.59
N ARG A 321 18.48 3.74 21.77
CA ARG A 321 18.88 2.66 20.87
C ARG A 321 19.79 3.17 19.74
N PRO A 322 20.80 2.40 19.30
CA PRO A 322 21.52 2.72 18.08
C PRO A 322 20.62 2.49 16.85
N SER A 323 20.88 3.24 15.77
CA SER A 323 20.26 2.91 14.48
C SER A 323 20.88 1.62 13.91
N ARG A 324 20.02 0.78 13.32
CA ARG A 324 20.44 -0.45 12.63
C ARG A 324 21.13 -0.17 11.31
N LEU A 325 20.89 0.97 10.68
CA LEU A 325 21.49 1.39 9.41
C LEU A 325 22.28 2.70 9.63
N PRO A 326 23.33 2.96 8.83
CA PRO A 326 24.12 4.18 8.97
C PRO A 326 23.27 5.44 8.76
N LEU A 327 23.50 6.45 9.60
CA LEU A 327 22.93 7.78 9.45
C LEU A 327 24.04 8.72 8.97
N LEU A 328 23.77 9.53 7.94
CA LEU A 328 24.68 10.61 7.59
C LEU A 328 24.85 11.58 8.76
N SER A 329 25.99 12.28 8.84
CA SER A 329 26.11 13.41 9.75
C SER A 329 25.10 14.50 9.41
N ASP A 330 24.81 15.38 10.36
CA ASP A 330 23.87 16.48 10.14
C ASP A 330 24.32 17.38 8.96
N GLY A 331 25.62 17.70 8.87
CA GLY A 331 26.21 18.48 7.78
C GLY A 331 26.11 17.81 6.40
N GLU A 332 26.40 16.51 6.31
CA GLU A 332 26.27 15.75 5.05
C GLU A 332 24.80 15.69 4.59
N ALA A 333 23.87 15.39 5.50
CA ALA A 333 22.45 15.35 5.17
C ALA A 333 21.93 16.73 4.75
N ARG A 334 22.36 17.80 5.44
CA ARG A 334 22.00 19.19 5.10
C ARG A 334 22.44 19.60 3.69
N ALA A 335 23.63 19.17 3.26
CA ALA A 335 24.09 19.44 1.89
C ALA A 335 23.15 18.89 0.80
N VAL A 336 22.32 17.89 1.15
CA VAL A 336 21.35 17.28 0.23
C VAL A 336 19.97 17.96 0.30
N VAL A 337 19.56 18.43 1.49
CA VAL A 337 18.20 18.93 1.77
C VAL A 337 18.13 20.44 2.10
N ALA A 338 19.19 21.20 1.81
CA ALA A 338 19.39 22.58 2.25
C ALA A 338 18.17 23.51 2.07
N ASP A 339 17.40 23.35 0.99
CA ASP A 339 16.26 24.22 0.68
C ASP A 339 14.94 23.82 1.39
N ALA A 340 14.92 22.70 2.11
CA ALA A 340 13.68 22.04 2.55
C ALA A 340 13.44 22.05 4.06
N TRP A 341 14.42 22.44 4.88
CA TRP A 341 14.34 22.36 6.34
C TRP A 341 14.84 23.65 7.03
N PRO A 342 14.19 24.08 8.13
CA PRO A 342 14.65 25.21 8.93
C PRO A 342 16.01 24.92 9.60
N GLU A 343 16.64 25.97 10.14
CA GLU A 343 17.84 25.83 10.98
C GLU A 343 17.56 24.95 12.22
N GLY A 344 18.58 24.23 12.69
CA GLY A 344 18.49 23.29 13.81
C GLY A 344 18.56 21.81 13.39
N PRO A 345 18.73 20.86 14.32
CA PRO A 345 19.06 19.46 14.02
C PRO A 345 18.10 18.81 13.01
N LEU A 346 18.62 18.08 12.03
CA LEU A 346 17.79 17.31 11.12
C LEU A 346 17.24 16.05 11.82
N PRO A 347 15.96 15.69 11.58
CA PRO A 347 15.41 14.43 12.08
C PRO A 347 16.22 13.23 11.58
N ASN A 348 16.36 12.20 12.42
CA ASN A 348 17.14 11.01 12.11
C ASN A 348 16.64 10.29 10.84
N TRP A 349 15.34 10.33 10.53
CA TRP A 349 14.82 9.76 9.30
C TRP A 349 15.30 10.52 8.04
N VAL A 350 15.53 11.83 8.12
CA VAL A 350 16.09 12.63 7.02
C VAL A 350 17.54 12.22 6.81
N ARG A 351 18.31 12.11 7.90
CA ARG A 351 19.73 11.69 7.88
C ARG A 351 19.92 10.27 7.34
N LEU A 352 18.97 9.37 7.60
CA LEU A 352 18.94 8.02 7.03
C LEU A 352 18.77 8.06 5.51
N VAL A 353 17.77 8.79 5.02
CA VAL A 353 17.35 8.72 3.60
C VAL A 353 18.19 9.64 2.71
N ALA A 354 18.91 10.61 3.28
CA ALA A 354 19.74 11.55 2.53
C ALA A 354 20.88 10.91 1.71
N VAL A 355 21.21 9.63 1.95
CA VAL A 355 22.08 8.85 1.04
C VAL A 355 21.47 8.67 -0.36
N PHE A 356 20.17 8.90 -0.50
CA PHE A 356 19.40 8.92 -1.76
C PHE A 356 18.79 10.33 -1.97
N PRO A 357 19.53 11.28 -2.59
CA PRO A 357 19.11 12.67 -2.74
C PRO A 357 17.71 12.89 -3.34
N SER A 358 17.33 12.10 -4.33
CA SER A 358 16.03 12.18 -5.00
C SER A 358 14.92 11.64 -4.12
N GLU A 359 15.20 10.58 -3.35
CA GLU A 359 14.24 9.96 -2.44
C GLU A 359 13.98 10.84 -1.24
N VAL A 360 15.01 11.41 -0.60
CA VAL A 360 14.83 12.25 0.59
C VAL A 360 14.00 13.48 0.26
N LYS A 361 14.26 14.14 -0.89
CA LYS A 361 13.48 15.30 -1.34
C LYS A 361 12.02 14.95 -1.55
N ARG A 362 11.75 13.82 -2.21
CA ARG A 362 10.38 13.34 -2.47
C ARG A 362 9.66 12.92 -1.20
N MET A 363 10.36 12.25 -0.27
CA MET A 363 9.83 11.84 1.02
C MET A 363 9.50 13.05 1.90
N THR A 364 10.39 14.05 1.97
CA THR A 364 10.13 15.32 2.67
C THR A 364 8.91 16.03 2.11
N GLN A 365 8.81 16.19 0.78
CA GLN A 365 7.63 16.79 0.15
C GLN A 365 6.35 16.02 0.44
N THR A 366 6.39 14.69 0.38
CA THR A 366 5.25 13.83 0.66
C THR A 366 4.77 13.98 2.10
N ILE A 367 5.69 13.91 3.07
CA ILE A 367 5.36 14.06 4.49
C ILE A 367 4.82 15.46 4.76
N LYS A 368 5.49 16.50 4.27
CA LYS A 368 5.03 17.89 4.41
C LYS A 368 3.63 18.09 3.86
N SER A 369 3.36 17.61 2.64
CA SER A 369 2.04 17.73 2.01
C SER A 369 0.97 17.00 2.81
N ALA A 370 1.26 15.79 3.30
CA ALA A 370 0.34 15.01 4.12
C ALA A 370 -0.02 15.71 5.44
N GLU A 371 0.90 16.46 6.05
CA GLU A 371 0.64 17.23 7.27
C GLU A 371 -0.09 18.55 7.00
N GLU A 372 0.33 19.31 5.97
CA GLU A 372 -0.10 20.70 5.75
C GLU A 372 -1.33 20.84 4.84
N LYS A 373 -1.57 19.89 3.93
CA LYS A 373 -2.68 19.97 2.97
C LYS A 373 -3.86 19.09 3.36
N GLY A 374 -4.98 19.31 2.67
CA GLY A 374 -6.22 18.58 2.87
C GLY A 374 -7.08 19.14 4.00
N ASP A 375 -8.22 18.51 4.18
CA ASP A 375 -9.33 18.99 5.00
C ASP A 375 -9.35 18.32 6.39
N LEU A 376 -8.59 17.23 6.56
CA LEU A 376 -8.46 16.57 7.85
C LEU A 376 -7.81 17.48 8.89
N LYS A 377 -8.45 17.59 10.06
CA LYS A 377 -7.96 18.39 11.19
C LYS A 377 -6.56 17.92 11.62
N PRO A 378 -5.64 18.83 11.98
CA PRO A 378 -4.30 18.46 12.46
C PRO A 378 -4.30 17.50 13.65
N VAL A 379 -5.23 17.69 14.60
CA VAL A 379 -5.38 16.80 15.76
C VAL A 379 -5.78 15.38 15.35
N LEU A 380 -6.68 15.23 14.37
CA LEU A 380 -7.10 13.94 13.84
C LEU A 380 -5.92 13.22 13.15
N LYS A 381 -5.12 13.93 12.34
CA LYS A 381 -3.91 13.39 11.72
C LYS A 381 -2.92 12.88 12.77
N ALA A 382 -2.71 13.64 13.84
CA ALA A 382 -1.82 13.25 14.94
C ALA A 382 -2.37 12.04 15.73
N GLN A 383 -3.68 11.98 15.99
CA GLN A 383 -4.34 10.86 16.68
C GLN A 383 -4.23 9.57 15.86
N VAL A 384 -4.48 9.67 14.56
CA VAL A 384 -4.34 8.57 13.62
C VAL A 384 -2.88 8.11 13.53
N SER A 385 -1.91 9.03 13.52
CA SER A 385 -0.49 8.67 13.57
C SER A 385 -0.14 7.86 14.81
N TRP A 386 -0.66 8.24 15.98
CA TRP A 386 -0.48 7.46 17.21
C TRP A 386 -1.08 6.06 17.08
N ILE A 387 -2.34 5.95 16.63
CA ILE A 387 -3.02 4.67 16.46
C ILE A 387 -2.24 3.74 15.54
N ILE A 388 -1.78 4.23 14.39
CA ILE A 388 -1.02 3.44 13.40
C ILE A 388 0.34 3.02 13.98
N ALA A 389 1.10 3.95 14.53
CA ALA A 389 2.44 3.68 15.07
C ALA A 389 2.38 2.68 16.23
N ARG A 390 1.35 2.75 17.09
CA ARG A 390 1.12 1.79 18.17
C ARG A 390 0.75 0.40 17.67
N GLN A 391 -0.05 0.30 16.59
CA GLN A 391 -0.34 -1.00 15.97
C GLN A 391 0.91 -1.68 15.43
N ASP A 392 1.80 -0.93 14.79
CA ASP A 392 3.04 -1.47 14.24
C ASP A 392 4.20 -1.51 15.25
N ARG A 393 4.02 -0.92 16.45
CA ARG A 393 5.07 -0.70 17.47
C ARG A 393 6.31 -0.02 16.88
N ALA A 394 6.07 0.93 15.99
CA ALA A 394 7.11 1.79 15.44
C ALA A 394 7.44 2.87 16.46
N TRP A 395 8.41 2.61 17.34
CA TRP A 395 8.63 3.43 18.53
C TRP A 395 9.12 4.84 18.20
N TYR A 396 9.86 4.98 17.10
CA TYR A 396 10.25 6.28 16.56
C TYR A 396 9.01 7.09 16.16
N ALA A 397 8.14 6.52 15.32
CA ALA A 397 6.90 7.18 14.91
C ALA A 397 5.92 7.42 16.08
N THR A 398 5.88 6.51 17.07
CA THR A 398 5.06 6.65 18.28
C THR A 398 5.49 7.88 19.08
N GLY A 399 6.80 8.08 19.28
CA GLY A 399 7.30 9.27 19.98
C GLY A 399 7.04 10.57 19.22
N LEU A 400 7.16 10.56 17.88
CA LEU A 400 6.80 11.72 17.06
C LEU A 400 5.31 12.05 17.15
N ALA A 401 4.43 11.05 17.10
CA ALA A 401 3.00 11.23 17.26
C ALA A 401 2.66 11.76 18.67
N GLN A 402 3.30 11.23 19.72
CA GLN A 402 3.11 11.70 21.10
C GLN A 402 3.48 13.18 21.25
N LYS A 403 4.66 13.56 20.75
CA LYS A 403 5.14 14.94 20.76
C LYS A 403 4.14 15.84 20.03
N ARG A 404 3.70 15.44 18.83
CA ARG A 404 2.76 16.21 18.03
C ARG A 404 1.40 16.39 18.71
N LEU A 405 0.89 15.36 19.38
CA LEU A 405 -0.38 15.44 20.12
C LEU A 405 -0.30 16.41 21.29
N ARG A 406 0.82 16.40 22.03
CA ARG A 406 1.08 17.37 23.11
C ARG A 406 1.18 18.80 22.61
N GLU A 407 1.88 19.02 21.50
CA GLU A 407 1.95 20.34 20.83
C GLU A 407 0.58 20.86 20.40
N LEU A 408 -0.33 19.95 20.04
CA LEU A 408 -1.72 20.25 19.69
C LEU A 408 -2.65 20.35 20.92
N GLY A 409 -2.10 20.32 22.13
CA GLY A 409 -2.82 20.54 23.39
C GLY A 409 -3.49 19.29 23.97
N GLN A 410 -3.21 18.09 23.47
CA GLN A 410 -3.73 16.87 24.11
C GLN A 410 -2.98 16.53 25.39
N THR A 411 -3.72 16.15 26.43
CA THR A 411 -3.15 15.59 27.66
C THR A 411 -2.70 14.16 27.42
N ASP A 412 -1.79 13.66 28.25
CA ASP A 412 -1.35 12.27 28.15
C ASP A 412 -2.53 11.28 28.31
N ASP A 413 -3.50 11.58 29.16
CA ASP A 413 -4.67 10.70 29.33
C ASP A 413 -5.53 10.64 28.07
N GLN A 414 -5.68 11.76 27.34
CA GLN A 414 -6.34 11.78 26.04
C GLN A 414 -5.55 10.99 24.98
N ILE A 415 -4.22 11.09 25.00
CA ILE A 415 -3.35 10.34 24.08
C ILE A 415 -3.50 8.83 24.33
N TYR A 416 -3.39 8.38 25.59
CA TYR A 416 -3.51 6.96 25.92
C TYR A 416 -4.92 6.41 25.76
N ALA A 417 -5.97 7.26 25.81
CA ALA A 417 -7.33 6.85 25.47
C ALA A 417 -7.46 6.40 23.99
N LEU A 418 -6.54 6.80 23.10
CA LEU A 418 -6.50 6.34 21.71
C LEU A 418 -6.12 4.85 21.57
N ASP A 419 -5.51 4.24 22.59
CA ASP A 419 -5.23 2.79 22.62
C ASP A 419 -6.47 1.96 23.05
N GLY A 420 -7.56 2.63 23.47
CA GLY A 420 -8.76 2.02 24.03
C GLY A 420 -9.84 1.60 23.02
N ASP A 421 -11.08 1.50 23.50
CA ASP A 421 -12.26 1.09 22.71
C ASP A 421 -12.99 2.27 22.03
N TRP A 422 -12.51 3.48 22.26
CA TRP A 422 -12.99 4.75 21.73
C TRP A 422 -14.45 5.12 22.06
N LYS A 423 -15.08 4.52 23.09
CA LYS A 423 -16.49 4.82 23.45
C LYS A 423 -16.77 6.30 23.71
N GLU A 424 -15.79 7.02 24.23
CA GLU A 424 -15.89 8.46 24.55
C GLU A 424 -15.69 9.38 23.33
N PHE A 425 -15.27 8.84 22.18
CA PHE A 425 -15.10 9.61 20.94
C PHE A 425 -16.39 9.67 20.12
N SER A 426 -16.52 10.68 19.27
CA SER A 426 -17.69 10.82 18.40
C SER A 426 -17.82 9.63 17.41
N PRO A 427 -19.04 9.32 16.92
CA PRO A 427 -19.23 8.29 15.89
C PRO A 427 -18.33 8.49 14.66
N ALA A 428 -18.16 9.74 14.22
CA ALA A 428 -17.25 10.10 13.14
C ALA A 428 -15.80 9.72 13.44
N GLU A 429 -15.24 10.15 14.57
CA GLU A 429 -13.86 9.80 14.96
C GLU A 429 -13.68 8.29 15.08
N ARG A 430 -14.59 7.58 15.75
CA ARG A 430 -14.54 6.11 15.90
C ARG A 430 -14.50 5.39 14.55
N SER A 431 -15.29 5.85 13.59
CA SER A 431 -15.33 5.25 12.25
C SER A 431 -13.99 5.43 11.51
N LEU A 432 -13.41 6.64 11.57
CA LEU A 432 -12.11 6.95 10.98
C LEU A 432 -10.96 6.20 11.69
N PHE A 433 -10.96 6.13 13.01
CA PHE A 433 -9.99 5.34 13.78
C PHE A 433 -10.07 3.84 13.44
N THR A 434 -11.28 3.32 13.22
CA THR A 434 -11.49 1.93 12.79
C THR A 434 -10.85 1.69 11.42
N VAL A 435 -11.10 2.57 10.45
CA VAL A 435 -10.47 2.49 9.13
C VAL A 435 -8.94 2.54 9.25
N ALA A 436 -8.42 3.52 10.00
CA ALA A 436 -6.98 3.67 10.18
C ALA A 436 -6.32 2.44 10.82
N ARG A 437 -6.86 1.92 11.92
CA ARG A 437 -6.34 0.76 12.65
C ARG A 437 -6.34 -0.51 11.80
N LYS A 438 -7.47 -0.81 11.15
CA LYS A 438 -7.59 -2.00 10.30
C LYS A 438 -6.68 -1.91 9.09
N LEU A 439 -6.68 -0.77 8.40
CA LEU A 439 -5.89 -0.60 7.20
C LEU A 439 -4.38 -0.61 7.48
N ALA A 440 -3.92 -0.02 8.59
CA ALA A 440 -2.52 -0.04 8.99
C ALA A 440 -2.02 -1.45 9.35
N SER A 441 -2.80 -2.20 10.15
CA SER A 441 -2.40 -3.53 10.60
C SER A 441 -2.32 -4.55 9.46
N THR A 442 -3.42 -4.76 8.74
CA THR A 442 -3.45 -5.58 7.52
C THR A 442 -4.60 -5.12 6.61
N PRO A 443 -4.33 -4.68 5.37
CA PRO A 443 -5.37 -4.00 4.59
C PRO A 443 -6.57 -4.89 4.21
N VAL A 444 -6.38 -6.21 4.15
CA VAL A 444 -7.45 -7.15 3.79
C VAL A 444 -8.55 -7.26 4.86
N VAL A 445 -8.27 -6.95 6.15
CA VAL A 445 -9.31 -7.03 7.21
C VAL A 445 -10.21 -5.81 7.27
N LEU A 446 -9.90 -4.75 6.52
CA LEU A 446 -10.81 -3.62 6.35
C LEU A 446 -11.99 -4.06 5.47
N THR A 447 -13.20 -4.02 6.00
CA THR A 447 -14.42 -4.47 5.31
C THR A 447 -15.13 -3.30 4.61
N ASP A 448 -16.10 -3.63 3.76
CA ASP A 448 -16.92 -2.60 3.12
C ASP A 448 -17.87 -1.93 4.14
N VAL A 449 -18.31 -2.67 5.15
CA VAL A 449 -19.09 -2.13 6.29
C VAL A 449 -18.31 -1.06 7.04
N ASP A 450 -17.02 -1.30 7.33
CA ASP A 450 -16.16 -0.31 8.01
C ASP A 450 -16.06 1.00 7.21
N VAL A 451 -15.85 0.88 5.89
CA VAL A 451 -15.70 2.04 5.01
C VAL A 451 -17.04 2.75 4.79
N ASN A 452 -18.13 2.02 4.62
CA ASN A 452 -19.48 2.59 4.48
C ASN A 452 -19.91 3.35 5.73
N GLU A 453 -19.58 2.84 6.92
CA GLU A 453 -19.84 3.57 8.17
C GLU A 453 -19.03 4.88 8.21
N ALA A 454 -17.74 4.85 7.86
CA ALA A 454 -16.95 6.09 7.79
C ALA A 454 -17.50 7.07 6.74
N LEU A 455 -17.90 6.59 5.56
CA LEU A 455 -18.52 7.40 4.53
C LEU A 455 -19.82 8.06 5.00
N LYS A 456 -20.66 7.32 5.75
CA LYS A 456 -21.90 7.83 6.32
C LYS A 456 -21.64 8.93 7.35
N GLN A 457 -20.58 8.80 8.15
CA GLN A 457 -20.28 9.75 9.22
C GLN A 457 -19.54 11.01 8.74
N THR A 458 -18.67 10.90 7.73
CA THR A 458 -17.75 12.00 7.34
C THR A 458 -17.76 12.35 5.86
N GLY A 459 -18.33 11.51 5.01
CA GLY A 459 -18.33 11.68 3.56
C GLY A 459 -17.03 11.22 2.86
N PRO A 460 -17.05 11.16 1.51
CA PRO A 460 -15.99 10.53 0.72
C PRO A 460 -14.66 11.26 0.74
N ARG A 461 -14.67 12.60 0.85
CA ARG A 461 -13.45 13.43 0.88
C ARG A 461 -12.57 13.09 2.08
N ASP A 462 -13.15 13.09 3.27
CA ASP A 462 -12.44 12.78 4.53
C ASP A 462 -11.93 11.34 4.54
N VAL A 463 -12.75 10.38 4.10
CA VAL A 463 -12.36 8.96 4.03
C VAL A 463 -11.18 8.75 3.07
N VAL A 464 -11.21 9.36 1.88
CA VAL A 464 -10.11 9.24 0.90
C VAL A 464 -8.83 9.87 1.41
N GLN A 465 -8.90 11.06 1.98
CA GLN A 465 -7.73 11.73 2.55
C GLN A 465 -7.18 10.96 3.74
N LEU A 466 -8.05 10.37 4.58
CA LEU A 466 -7.62 9.53 5.69
C LEU A 466 -6.90 8.29 5.18
N ILE A 467 -7.47 7.58 4.19
CA ILE A 467 -6.83 6.40 3.60
C ILE A 467 -5.43 6.78 3.06
N SER A 468 -5.32 7.90 2.33
CA SER A 468 -4.02 8.41 1.86
C SER A 468 -3.06 8.74 3.00
N TYR A 469 -3.56 9.32 4.09
CA TYR A 469 -2.73 9.65 5.24
C TYR A 469 -2.21 8.38 5.93
N VAL A 470 -3.10 7.40 6.16
CA VAL A 470 -2.78 6.09 6.74
C VAL A 470 -1.71 5.36 5.92
N THR A 471 -1.79 5.40 4.59
CA THR A 471 -0.80 4.73 3.73
C THR A 471 0.58 5.35 3.85
N SER A 472 0.66 6.67 4.04
CA SER A 472 1.93 7.37 4.25
C SER A 472 2.55 7.02 5.60
N ARG A 473 1.72 6.98 6.67
CA ARG A 473 2.18 6.67 8.04
C ARG A 473 2.61 5.22 8.16
N ALA A 474 1.84 4.27 7.63
CA ALA A 474 2.21 2.86 7.65
C ALA A 474 3.53 2.56 6.89
N SER A 475 3.85 3.35 5.85
CA SER A 475 5.15 3.29 5.18
C SER A 475 6.26 3.83 6.09
N PHE A 476 6.05 5.01 6.66
CA PHE A 476 7.00 5.67 7.56
C PHE A 476 7.34 4.82 8.79
N ASP A 477 6.34 4.20 9.40
CA ASP A 477 6.49 3.28 10.55
C ASP A 477 7.43 2.13 10.20
N ARG A 478 7.25 1.51 9.03
CA ARG A 478 8.10 0.41 8.56
C ARG A 478 9.53 0.84 8.31
N VAL A 479 9.73 1.99 7.65
CA VAL A 479 11.08 2.52 7.37
C VAL A 479 11.82 2.79 8.68
N THR A 480 11.18 3.51 9.59
CA THR A 480 11.83 3.99 10.81
C THR A 480 12.06 2.89 11.84
N GLU A 481 11.14 1.92 11.95
CA GLU A 481 11.32 0.78 12.84
C GLU A 481 12.33 -0.24 12.30
N ALA A 482 12.32 -0.53 10.99
CA ALA A 482 13.31 -1.43 10.41
C ALA A 482 14.73 -0.86 10.48
N ALA A 483 14.90 0.44 10.27
CA ALA A 483 16.17 1.13 10.50
C ALA A 483 16.51 1.30 12.00
N GLY A 484 15.60 0.94 12.91
CA GLY A 484 15.80 1.06 14.36
C GLY A 484 16.12 2.48 14.80
N LEU A 485 15.52 3.50 14.18
CA LEU A 485 15.90 4.89 14.43
C LEU A 485 15.72 5.28 15.91
N PRO A 486 16.71 5.97 16.51
CA PRO A 486 16.51 6.61 17.80
C PRO A 486 15.59 7.82 17.67
N LEU A 487 14.78 8.08 18.70
CA LEU A 487 14.01 9.31 18.77
C LEU A 487 14.92 10.54 18.72
N ASP A 488 14.48 11.57 18.00
CA ASP A 488 15.22 12.83 17.90
C ASP A 488 15.32 13.49 19.30
N HIS A 489 16.45 14.14 19.57
CA HIS A 489 16.73 14.80 20.85
C HIS A 489 15.97 16.11 21.04
#